data_AF-A0AB39J3B8-F1
#
_entry.id   AF-A0AB39J3B8-F1
#
_cell.length_a   1.000
_cell.length_b   1.000
_cell.length_c   1.000
_cell.angle_alpha   90.00
_cell.angle_beta   90.00
_cell.angle_gamma   90.00
#
_symmetry.space_group_name_H-M   'P 1'
#
loop_
_entity.id
_entity.type
_entity.pdbx_description
1 polymer ?
#
loop_
_entity_poly.entity_id
_entity_poly.type
_entity_poly.pdbx_seq_one_letter_code
_entity_poly.pdbx_strand_id
1 'polypeptide(L)'
;MVKVFHSFSSGLTLAMLYVFAVFMTPVFLMLLEVHHVESSPTLFGMPFYIMKIEQYQFSSEATLFGCVVCFLAGAALYFLIQYVIHAVKKSRT
;
A
#
# COMPACT_ATOMS: atom_id res chain seq x y z
N MET A 1 -13.93 -17.09 13.04
CA MET A 1 -12.79 -16.35 13.64
C MET A 1 -11.53 -16.40 12.77
N VAL A 2 -11.02 -17.58 12.40
CA VAL A 2 -9.75 -17.74 11.64
C VAL A 2 -9.70 -16.93 10.32
N LYS A 3 -10.78 -16.93 9.52
CA LYS A 3 -10.83 -16.16 8.26
C LYS A 3 -10.76 -14.63 8.45
N VAL A 4 -11.38 -14.13 9.52
CA VAL A 4 -11.36 -12.69 9.85
C VAL A 4 -9.95 -12.28 10.29
N PHE A 5 -9.30 -13.13 11.07
CA PHE A 5 -7.91 -12.92 11.50
C PHE A 5 -6.94 -12.93 10.31
N HIS A 6 -7.11 -13.84 9.35
CA HIS A 6 -6.32 -13.83 8.11
C HIS A 6 -6.59 -12.60 7.24
N SER A 7 -7.84 -12.16 7.12
CA SER A 7 -8.17 -10.93 6.39
C SER A 7 -7.53 -9.71 7.05
N PHE A 8 -7.53 -9.64 8.38
CA PHE A 8 -6.89 -8.58 9.14
C PHE A 8 -5.37 -8.60 8.93
N SER A 9 -4.75 -9.78 9.03
CA SER A 9 -3.32 -9.95 8.75
C SER A 9 -2.97 -9.54 7.32
N SER A 10 -3.78 -9.90 6.32
CA SER A 10 -3.59 -9.50 4.91
C SER A 10 -3.65 -7.98 4.74
N GLY A 11 -4.64 -7.33 5.36
CA GLY A 11 -4.75 -5.87 5.39
C GLY A 11 -3.53 -5.22 6.03
N LEU A 12 -3.09 -5.73 7.19
CA LEU A 12 -1.92 -5.22 7.91
C LEU A 12 -0.65 -5.38 7.08
N THR A 13 -0.44 -6.54 6.45
CA THR A 13 0.71 -6.78 5.58
C THR A 13 0.73 -5.79 4.41
N LEU A 14 -0.40 -5.51 3.78
CA LEU A 14 -0.45 -4.56 2.68
C LEU A 14 -0.19 -3.11 3.15
N ALA A 15 -0.70 -2.73 4.32
CA ALA A 15 -0.40 -1.43 4.92
C ALA A 15 1.09 -1.28 5.26
N MET A 16 1.72 -2.32 5.81
CA MET A 16 3.17 -2.31 6.07
C MET A 16 3.98 -2.25 4.78
N LEU A 17 3.57 -2.99 3.74
CA LEU A 17 4.21 -2.94 2.43
C LEU A 17 4.10 -1.55 1.80
N TYR A 18 2.95 -0.89 1.95
CA TYR A 18 2.75 0.50 1.52
C TYR A 18 3.72 1.45 2.23
N VAL A 19 3.80 1.41 3.56
CA VAL A 19 4.74 2.25 4.33
C VAL A 19 6.16 2.01 3.88
N PHE A 20 6.55 0.75 3.72
CA PHE A 20 7.87 0.36 3.24
C PHE A 20 8.14 0.90 1.82
N ALA A 21 7.19 0.79 0.91
CA ALA A 21 7.34 1.27 -0.47
C ALA A 21 7.47 2.79 -0.51
N VAL A 22 6.62 3.53 0.23
CA VAL A 22 6.69 5.00 0.32
C VAL A 22 8.04 5.44 0.85
N PHE A 23 8.57 4.75 1.87
CA PHE A 23 9.90 5.05 2.42
C PHE A 23 11.05 4.68 1.48
N MET A 24 10.99 3.52 0.82
CA MET A 24 12.08 3.04 -0.05
C MET A 24 12.14 3.75 -1.40
N THR A 25 11.01 4.24 -1.91
CA THR A 25 10.96 4.96 -3.20
C THR A 25 11.94 6.12 -3.29
N PRO A 26 11.98 7.09 -2.36
CA PRO A 26 12.95 8.18 -2.42
C PRO A 26 14.39 7.70 -2.26
N VAL A 27 14.64 6.62 -1.49
CA VAL A 27 15.99 6.02 -1.37
C VAL A 27 16.46 5.50 -2.72
N PHE A 28 15.62 4.75 -3.44
CA PHE A 28 15.95 4.28 -4.79
C PHE A 28 16.13 5.44 -5.78
N LEU A 29 15.30 6.48 -5.71
CA LEU A 29 15.43 7.65 -6.57
C LEU A 29 16.73 8.43 -6.33
N MET A 30 17.13 8.60 -5.06
CA MET A 30 18.41 9.22 -4.73
C MET A 30 19.61 8.40 -5.22
N LEU A 31 19.54 7.07 -5.19
CA LEU A 31 20.58 6.19 -5.75
C LEU A 31 20.69 6.30 -7.28
N LEU A 32 19.63 6.73 -7.95
CA LEU A 32 19.58 7.00 -9.39
C LEU A 32 19.98 8.45 -9.74
N GLU A 33 20.57 9.19 -8.80
CA GLU A 33 20.97 10.59 -8.97
C GLU A 33 19.78 11.52 -9.31
N VAL A 34 18.58 11.16 -8.87
CA VAL A 34 17.40 12.01 -8.97
C VAL A 34 17.34 12.92 -7.75
N HIS A 35 17.63 14.20 -7.96
CA HIS A 35 17.82 15.18 -6.88
C HIS A 35 16.66 16.14 -6.67
N HIS A 36 15.62 16.08 -7.51
CA HIS A 36 14.46 16.96 -7.40
C HIS A 36 13.17 16.25 -7.79
N VAL A 37 12.37 15.89 -6.78
CA VAL A 37 11.05 15.29 -6.95
C VAL A 37 10.14 15.79 -5.85
N GLU A 38 8.94 16.22 -6.23
CA GLU A 38 7.84 16.50 -5.32
C GLU A 38 6.61 15.73 -5.82
N SER A 39 6.06 14.86 -4.97
CA SER A 39 4.93 14.01 -5.33
C SER A 39 3.99 13.85 -4.15
N SER A 40 2.73 14.23 -4.36
CA SER A 40 1.65 14.17 -3.36
C SER A 40 0.35 13.70 -4.01
N PRO A 41 0.30 12.47 -4.55
CA PRO A 41 -0.89 11.99 -5.24
C PRO A 41 -2.08 11.98 -4.28
N THR A 42 -3.18 12.56 -4.72
CA THR A 42 -4.40 12.67 -3.92
C THR A 42 -5.42 11.61 -4.31
N LEU A 43 -6.12 11.06 -3.32
CA LEU A 43 -7.26 10.18 -3.52
C LEU A 43 -8.43 10.72 -2.67
N PHE A 44 -9.56 10.98 -3.30
CA PHE A 44 -10.70 11.73 -2.70
C PHE A 44 -10.30 13.11 -2.13
N GLY A 45 -9.33 13.79 -2.75
CA GLY A 45 -8.84 15.10 -2.31
C GLY A 45 -7.92 15.07 -1.09
N MET A 46 -7.64 13.88 -0.52
CA MET A 46 -6.67 13.69 0.55
C MET A 46 -5.36 13.12 0.01
N PRO A 47 -4.19 13.59 0.49
CA PRO A 47 -2.91 13.03 0.05
C PRO A 47 -2.80 11.56 0.45
N PHE A 48 -2.42 10.72 -0.50
CA PHE A 48 -2.21 9.31 -0.28
C PHE A 48 -0.84 9.07 0.36
N TYR A 49 0.22 9.60 -0.24
CA TYR A 49 1.54 9.78 0.37
C TYR A 49 2.07 11.17 0.04
N ILE A 50 3.08 11.64 0.77
CA ILE A 50 3.83 12.86 0.44
C ILE A 50 5.30 12.49 0.34
N MET A 51 5.93 12.83 -0.77
CA MET A 51 7.34 12.57 -1.00
C MET A 51 7.99 13.83 -1.57
N LYS A 52 9.12 14.21 -0.98
CA LYS A 52 9.93 15.34 -1.42
C LYS A 52 11.41 14.96 -1.39
N ILE A 53 12.12 15.22 -2.48
CA ILE A 53 13.57 15.05 -2.60
C ILE A 53 14.16 16.40 -2.98
N GLU A 54 15.07 16.91 -2.15
CA GLU A 54 15.81 18.14 -2.41
C GLU A 54 17.30 17.89 -2.20
N GLN A 55 18.06 17.93 -3.31
CA GLN A 55 19.52 17.74 -3.34
C GLN A 55 19.95 16.39 -2.74
N TYR A 56 20.30 16.38 -1.45
CA TYR A 56 20.80 15.23 -0.70
C TYR A 56 19.89 14.84 0.48
N GLN A 57 18.72 15.45 0.57
CA GLN A 57 17.74 15.17 1.62
C GLN A 57 16.45 14.65 0.99
N PHE A 58 15.85 13.64 1.64
CA PHE A 58 14.50 13.20 1.32
C PHE A 58 13.61 13.35 2.53
N SER A 59 12.36 13.74 2.27
CA SER A 59 11.25 13.69 3.19
C SER A 59 10.19 12.77 2.60
N SER A 60 9.66 11.88 3.43
CA SER A 60 8.67 10.90 3.02
C SER A 60 7.66 10.72 4.15
N GLU A 61 6.39 10.94 3.83
CA GLU A 61 5.27 10.81 4.75
C GLU A 61 4.28 9.79 4.20
N ALA A 62 4.21 8.63 4.86
CA ALA A 62 3.13 7.69 4.69
C ALA A 62 1.91 8.20 5.48
N THR A 63 0.94 8.80 4.78
CA THR A 63 -0.23 9.37 5.46
C THR A 63 -1.07 8.27 6.12
N LEU A 64 -1.76 8.62 7.21
CA LEU A 64 -2.70 7.72 7.88
C LEU A 64 -3.81 7.27 6.91
N PHE A 65 -4.27 8.17 6.05
CA PHE A 65 -5.27 7.88 5.03
C PHE A 65 -4.78 6.80 4.06
N GLY A 66 -3.56 6.92 3.53
CA GLY A 66 -2.95 5.89 2.69
C GLY A 66 -2.85 4.53 3.40
N CYS A 67 -2.45 4.52 4.68
CA CYS A 67 -2.42 3.30 5.49
C CYS A 67 -3.80 2.63 5.61
N VAL A 68 -4.85 3.41 5.89
CA VAL A 68 -6.22 2.88 6.01
C VAL A 68 -6.72 2.34 4.68
N VAL A 69 -6.49 3.06 3.58
CA VAL A 69 -6.91 2.62 2.24
C VAL A 69 -6.19 1.32 1.86
N CYS A 70 -4.87 1.22 2.08
CA CYS A 70 -4.12 -0.01 1.84
C CYS A 70 -4.58 -1.16 2.73
N PHE A 71 -4.89 -0.90 4.00
CA PHE A 71 -5.43 -1.93 4.89
C PHE A 71 -6.76 -2.48 4.37
N LEU A 72 -7.69 -1.61 4.00
CA LEU A 72 -8.99 -1.99 3.46
C LEU A 72 -8.85 -2.73 2.12
N ALA A 73 -7.97 -2.26 1.25
CA ALA A 73 -7.66 -2.94 -0.01
C ALA A 73 -7.13 -4.35 0.23
N GLY A 74 -6.22 -4.53 1.19
CA GLY A 74 -5.63 -5.84 1.52
C GLY A 74 -6.65 -6.81 2.15
N ALA A 75 -7.58 -6.29 2.93
CA ALA A 75 -8.70 -7.07 3.45
C ALA A 75 -9.69 -7.45 2.33
N ALA A 76 -10.05 -6.51 1.44
CA ALA A 76 -10.93 -6.78 0.30
C ALA A 76 -10.33 -7.81 -0.67
N LEU A 77 -9.02 -7.71 -0.95
CA LEU A 77 -8.26 -8.67 -1.75
C LEU A 77 -8.36 -10.08 -1.18
N TYR A 78 -8.22 -10.24 0.14
CA TYR A 78 -8.38 -11.54 0.78
C TYR A 78 -9.76 -12.16 0.52
N PHE A 79 -10.84 -11.38 0.66
CA PHE A 79 -12.19 -11.86 0.38
C PHE A 79 -12.42 -12.19 -1.10
N LEU A 80 -11.89 -11.38 -2.01
CA LEU A 80 -11.96 -11.64 -3.45
C LEU A 80 -11.26 -12.96 -3.82
N ILE A 81 -10.05 -13.19 -3.29
CA ILE A 81 -9.32 -14.44 -3.53
C ILE A 81 -10.11 -15.64 -2.99
N GLN A 82 -10.66 -15.54 -1.77
CA GLN A 82 -11.50 -16.59 -1.20
C GLN A 82 -12.75 -16.86 -2.04
N TYR A 83 -13.41 -15.81 -2.55
CA TYR A 83 -14.56 -15.92 -3.43
C TYR A 83 -14.22 -16.66 -4.73
N VAL A 84 -13.13 -16.27 -5.39
CA VAL A 84 -12.66 -16.92 -6.64
C VAL A 84 -12.31 -18.39 -6.40
N ILE A 85 -11.59 -18.70 -5.33
CA ILE A 85 -11.25 -20.09 -4.97
C ILE A 85 -12.53 -20.92 -4.77
N HIS A 86 -13.54 -20.37 -4.09
CA HIS A 86 -14.80 -21.05 -3.87
C HIS A 86 -15.59 -21.28 -5.18
N ALA A 87 -15.65 -20.26 -6.04
CA ALA A 87 -16.31 -20.34 -7.34
C ALA A 87 -15.67 -21.40 -8.25
N VAL A 88 -14.34 -21.43 -8.32
CA VAL A 88 -13.59 -22.45 -9.09
C VAL A 88 -13.81 -23.85 -8.54
N LYS A 89 -13.84 -24.01 -7.20
CA LYS A 89 -14.08 -25.30 -6.57
C LYS A 89 -15.50 -25.82 -6.83
N LYS A 90 -16.51 -24.94 -6.77
CA LYS A 90 -17.91 -25.26 -7.08
C LYS A 90 -18.12 -25.67 -8.54
N SER A 91 -17.37 -25.07 -9.48
CA SER A 91 -17.45 -25.41 -10.90
C SER A 91 -16.84 -26.78 -11.26
N ARG A 92 -16.07 -27.40 -10.35
CA ARG A 92 -15.41 -28.71 -10.58
C ARG A 92 -16.15 -29.91 -9.97
N THR A 93 -17.23 -29.67 -9.22
CA THR A 93 -18.16 -30.68 -8.67
C THR A 93 -19.49 -30.57 -9.37
#